data_AF-A0A9W7CIM3-F1
#
_entry.id   AF-A0A9W7CIM3-F1
#
_cell.length_a   1.000
_cell.length_b   1.000
_cell.length_c   1.000
_cell.angle_alpha   90.00
_cell.angle_beta   90.00
_cell.angle_gamma   90.00
#
_symmetry.space_group_name_H-M   'P 1'
#
loop_
_entity.id
_entity.type
_entity.pdbx_description
1 polymer ?
#
loop_
_entity_poly.entity_id
_entity_poly.type
_entity_poly.pdbx_seq_one_letter_code
_entity_poly.pdbx_strand_id
1 'polypeptide(L)'
;MKDKLNGFITVHDPSASPSVDDIQKDTKGGIQLVIIDDYSSDKKLQKDKFSHFFIRGRHKRLSTLFLTHSWFATDKLIRLNSEYLWILKANSKRDLKMVISDFSIPGLTLEKLIRAYNEATPINYTIMSSIITLSTRHIVANGFNNTLRYEFPGSSVEFANAELAIHSINMYNSQFNIDSAAYGNNTFKILMPTGNVYSTISITLPSGYYSYAAINAAVQAFLISAGAFLINADGDNVFYFNISENPAYYSCQVDLSPVPTSLPSGWTRPSSGLYSTTGSGLPLGFSYVPKINIDNEEFGKIIGFPVGIRHRKAYTRFNRFSHRSRLKSILFPAISCDARSYRTLSYQPNEFCWVDVPNGSYGSITLTIVDQEERFVKLNDTNMLISIIIRQKQ
;
A
#
# COMPACT_ATOMS: atom_id res chain seq x y z
N MET A 1 29.71 39.07 23.41
CA MET A 1 28.93 39.87 22.44
C MET A 1 28.49 41.20 23.08
N LYS A 2 27.88 41.18 24.28
CA LYS A 2 27.58 42.39 25.08
C LYS A 2 28.79 43.33 25.25
N ASP A 3 29.96 42.82 25.60
CA ASP A 3 31.15 43.68 25.84
C ASP A 3 31.70 44.35 24.56
N LYS A 4 31.47 43.75 23.38
CA LYS A 4 31.86 44.34 22.09
C LYS A 4 30.85 45.37 21.58
N LEU A 5 29.63 45.39 22.13
CA LEU A 5 28.51 46.24 21.70
C LEU A 5 28.20 47.36 22.70
N ASN A 6 28.89 47.38 23.85
CA ASN A 6 28.61 48.26 24.99
C ASN A 6 28.77 49.77 24.70
N GLY A 7 29.32 50.14 23.54
CA GLY A 7 29.41 51.53 23.06
C GLY A 7 28.46 51.88 21.91
N PHE A 8 27.72 50.90 21.36
CA PHE A 8 26.84 51.06 20.19
C PHE A 8 25.38 50.74 20.49
N ILE A 9 25.10 49.95 21.54
CA ILE A 9 23.77 49.51 21.91
C ILE A 9 23.52 49.85 23.38
N THR A 10 22.44 50.56 23.65
CA THR A 10 21.91 50.78 24.99
C THR A 10 20.77 49.80 25.23
N VAL A 11 20.88 48.96 26.26
CA VAL A 11 19.82 48.02 26.65
C VAL A 11 19.12 48.56 27.87
N HIS A 12 17.81 48.76 27.78
CA HIS A 12 16.99 49.22 28.89
C HIS A 12 16.33 48.03 29.61
N ASP A 13 16.22 48.13 30.93
CA ASP A 13 15.58 47.11 31.75
C ASP A 13 14.06 47.07 31.47
N PRO A 14 13.44 45.88 31.39
CA PRO A 14 12.01 45.76 31.15
C PRO A 14 11.11 46.51 32.13
N SER A 15 11.56 46.67 33.38
CA SER A 15 10.84 47.35 34.47
C SER A 15 10.93 48.87 34.41
N ALA A 16 11.87 49.42 33.62
CA ALA A 16 12.16 50.85 33.53
C ALA A 16 12.30 51.30 32.06
N SER A 17 11.27 51.04 31.26
CA SER A 17 11.28 51.43 29.84
C SER A 17 11.34 52.95 29.66
N PRO A 18 12.29 53.48 28.87
CA PRO A 18 12.45 54.92 28.65
C PRO A 18 11.28 55.47 27.82
N SER A 19 10.92 56.73 28.06
CA SER A 19 10.06 57.47 27.15
C SER A 19 10.87 57.96 25.94
N VAL A 20 10.17 58.44 24.90
CA VAL A 20 10.77 59.13 23.76
C VAL A 20 11.62 60.33 24.17
N ASP A 21 11.34 60.92 25.34
CA ASP A 21 12.07 62.06 25.86
C ASP A 21 13.36 61.68 26.57
N ASP A 22 13.47 60.44 27.04
CA ASP A 22 14.61 59.96 27.81
C ASP A 22 15.75 59.40 26.94
N ILE A 23 15.49 59.15 25.66
CA ILE A 23 16.53 58.68 24.74
C ILE A 23 17.47 59.84 24.40
N GLN A 24 18.72 59.71 24.86
CA GLN A 24 19.77 60.68 24.56
C GLN A 24 20.03 60.76 23.06
N LYS A 25 19.98 61.98 22.53
CA LYS A 25 20.33 62.23 21.13
C LYS A 25 21.78 61.83 20.89
N ASP A 26 22.03 61.22 19.74
CA ASP A 26 23.38 60.96 19.29
C ASP A 26 24.17 62.28 19.22
N THR A 27 25.33 62.31 19.85
CA THR A 27 26.24 63.47 19.88
C THR A 27 26.74 63.86 18.50
N LYS A 28 26.71 62.93 17.55
CA LYS A 28 27.04 63.14 16.13
C LYS A 28 25.83 63.46 15.25
N GLY A 29 24.63 63.53 15.83
CA GLY A 29 23.38 63.82 15.12
C GLY A 29 22.86 62.68 14.24
N GLY A 30 23.36 61.45 14.40
CA GLY A 30 22.89 60.29 13.66
C GLY A 30 21.45 59.88 13.98
N ILE A 31 20.87 59.05 13.12
CA ILE A 31 19.58 58.38 13.36
C ILE A 31 19.84 57.18 14.26
N GLN A 32 19.03 57.02 15.31
CA GLN A 32 19.10 55.87 16.22
C GLN A 32 17.94 54.90 15.94
N LEU A 33 18.22 53.60 16.01
CA LEU A 33 17.22 52.54 15.91
C LEU A 33 16.82 52.07 17.31
N VAL A 34 15.54 52.18 17.63
CA VAL A 34 14.93 51.67 18.86
C VAL A 34 14.25 50.34 18.53
N ILE A 35 14.66 49.26 19.20
CA ILE A 35 14.05 47.94 19.05
C ILE A 35 13.30 47.60 20.32
N ILE A 36 12.00 47.31 20.19
CA ILE A 36 11.13 46.91 21.29
C ILE A 36 10.75 45.45 21.04
N ASP A 37 11.17 44.57 21.96
CA ASP A 37 10.98 43.12 21.86
C ASP A 37 10.08 42.61 22.99
N ASP A 38 9.20 41.65 22.67
CA ASP A 38 8.33 40.92 23.60
C ASP A 38 7.37 41.75 24.49
N TYR A 39 6.87 42.88 23.99
CA TYR A 39 5.87 43.71 24.72
C TYR A 39 4.43 43.53 24.25
N SER A 40 4.14 42.44 23.53
CA SER A 40 2.82 42.21 22.92
C SER A 40 1.67 42.09 23.92
N SER A 41 1.94 41.68 25.17
CA SER A 41 0.95 41.44 26.22
C SER A 41 0.61 42.69 27.06
N ASP A 42 1.53 43.65 27.20
CA ASP A 42 1.31 44.84 28.03
C ASP A 42 0.70 46.01 27.24
N LYS A 43 -0.64 46.02 27.20
CA LYS A 43 -1.40 47.06 26.48
C LYS A 43 -1.23 48.47 27.06
N LYS A 44 -0.95 48.59 28.36
CA LYS A 44 -0.82 49.90 29.01
C LYS A 44 0.49 50.56 28.61
N LEU A 45 1.60 49.82 28.66
CA LEU A 45 2.90 50.29 28.16
C LEU A 45 2.87 50.60 26.66
N GLN A 46 2.20 49.77 25.87
CA GLN A 46 2.03 50.03 24.43
C GLN A 46 1.35 51.37 24.16
N LYS A 47 0.22 51.61 24.84
CA LYS A 47 -0.57 52.82 24.63
C LYS A 47 0.09 54.07 25.20
N ASP A 48 0.59 54.01 26.44
CA ASP A 48 1.03 55.19 27.20
C ASP A 48 2.50 55.54 26.96
N LYS A 49 3.33 54.60 26.48
CA LYS A 49 4.76 54.84 26.19
C LYS A 49 5.13 54.53 24.75
N PHE A 50 4.90 53.30 24.28
CA PHE A 50 5.45 52.88 22.99
C PHE A 50 4.79 53.56 21.78
N SER A 51 3.51 53.89 21.86
CA SER A 51 2.80 54.65 20.83
C SER A 51 3.48 56.00 20.49
N HIS A 52 4.07 56.65 21.50
CA HIS A 52 4.76 57.93 21.31
C HIS A 52 5.99 57.79 20.41
N PHE A 53 6.67 56.64 20.40
CA PHE A 53 7.79 56.41 19.51
C PHE A 53 7.36 56.43 18.04
N PHE A 54 6.20 55.87 17.74
CA PHE A 54 5.64 55.85 16.38
C PHE A 54 5.07 57.20 15.95
N ILE A 55 4.54 58.00 16.89
CA ILE A 55 3.93 59.31 16.59
C ILE A 55 4.99 60.42 16.47
N ARG A 56 5.90 60.53 17.45
CA ARG A 56 6.84 61.66 17.57
C ARG A 56 8.32 61.29 17.53
N GLY A 57 8.65 59.99 17.45
CA GLY A 57 10.05 59.54 17.39
C GLY A 57 10.82 60.12 16.19
N ARG A 58 10.14 60.32 15.05
CA ARG A 58 10.75 60.89 13.83
C ARG A 58 11.30 62.30 14.05
N HIS A 59 10.62 63.14 14.83
CA HIS A 59 11.10 64.49 15.18
C HIS A 59 12.37 64.45 16.04
N LYS A 60 12.68 63.30 16.62
CA LYS A 60 13.88 63.05 17.43
C LYS A 60 14.93 62.20 16.73
N ARG A 61 14.79 61.94 15.42
CA ARG A 61 15.67 61.06 14.64
C ARG A 61 15.73 59.63 15.20
N LEU A 62 14.60 59.14 15.72
CA LEU A 62 14.45 57.76 16.18
C LEU A 62 13.64 56.96 15.16
N SER A 63 14.24 55.93 14.59
CA SER A 63 13.53 54.87 13.87
C SER A 63 13.15 53.78 14.87
N THR A 64 11.92 53.27 14.81
CA THR A 64 11.43 52.30 15.81
C THR A 64 11.01 51.00 15.12
N LEU A 65 11.47 49.87 15.66
CA LEU A 65 11.07 48.52 15.28
C LEU A 65 10.37 47.87 16.48
N PHE A 66 9.15 47.39 16.28
CA PHE A 66 8.35 46.73 17.31
C PHE A 66 8.08 45.27 16.91
N LEU A 67 8.55 44.34 17.74
CA LEU A 67 8.39 42.91 17.52
C LEU A 67 7.16 42.40 18.29
N THR A 68 6.25 41.72 17.59
CA THR A 68 4.98 41.23 18.17
C THR A 68 4.57 39.89 17.58
N HIS A 69 3.92 39.05 18.38
CA HIS A 69 3.35 37.78 17.95
C HIS A 69 1.97 37.91 17.29
N SER A 70 1.28 39.04 17.47
CA SER A 70 -0.05 39.27 16.88
C SER A 70 -0.22 40.73 16.50
N TRP A 71 -0.55 40.96 15.23
CA TRP A 71 -0.91 42.29 14.75
C TRP A 71 -2.20 42.79 15.41
N PHE A 72 -3.19 41.90 15.58
CA PHE A 72 -4.45 42.19 16.26
C PHE A 72 -4.29 42.69 17.70
N ALA A 73 -3.35 42.11 18.45
CA ALA A 73 -3.14 42.46 19.85
C ALA A 73 -2.43 43.82 20.05
N THR A 74 -1.63 44.26 19.08
CA THR A 74 -0.86 45.51 19.13
C THR A 74 -1.77 46.74 19.19
N ASP A 75 -1.39 47.78 19.93
CA ASP A 75 -2.18 49.02 20.03
C ASP A 75 -2.43 49.71 18.67
N LYS A 76 -3.61 50.29 18.50
CA LYS A 76 -4.06 50.92 17.25
C LYS A 76 -3.15 52.07 16.81
N LEU A 77 -2.60 52.85 17.75
CA LEU A 77 -1.72 53.98 17.41
C LEU A 77 -0.40 53.50 16.82
N ILE A 78 0.13 52.37 17.30
CA ILE A 78 1.35 51.77 16.75
C ILE A 78 1.09 51.29 15.32
N ARG A 79 -0.02 50.57 15.11
CA ARG A 79 -0.35 49.98 13.79
C ARG A 79 -0.58 51.04 12.71
N LEU A 80 -1.37 52.07 13.01
CA LEU A 80 -1.70 53.12 12.03
C LEU A 80 -0.53 54.06 11.70
N ASN A 81 0.47 54.16 12.58
CA ASN A 81 1.65 54.99 12.36
C ASN A 81 2.87 54.19 11.88
N SER A 82 2.70 52.88 11.63
CA SER A 82 3.74 52.01 11.07
C SER A 82 3.81 52.15 9.55
N GLU A 83 5.00 52.40 9.01
CA GLU A 83 5.21 52.54 7.55
C GLU A 83 5.50 51.20 6.87
N TYR A 84 6.27 50.34 7.55
CA TYR A 84 6.66 49.04 7.06
C TYR A 84 6.13 47.95 7.99
N LEU A 85 5.70 46.84 7.40
CA LEU A 85 5.31 45.64 8.11
C LEU A 85 6.08 44.45 7.54
N TRP A 86 6.79 43.73 8.40
CA TRP A 86 7.44 42.47 8.04
C TRP A 86 6.66 41.30 8.63
N ILE A 87 6.14 40.44 7.76
CA ILE A 87 5.40 39.23 8.15
C ILE A 87 6.33 38.04 7.96
N LEU A 88 6.79 37.46 9.06
CA LEU A 88 7.60 36.24 9.03
C LEU A 88 6.73 34.99 8.95
N LYS A 89 5.86 34.81 9.95
CA LYS A 89 4.90 33.70 10.01
C LYS A 89 3.53 34.21 10.42
N ALA A 90 2.57 34.13 9.50
CA ALA A 90 1.19 34.50 9.78
C ALA A 90 0.46 33.32 10.44
N ASN A 91 0.22 33.38 11.75
CA ASN A 91 -0.50 32.33 12.48
C ASN A 91 -2.02 32.45 12.36
N SER A 92 -2.56 33.61 11.97
CA SER A 92 -4.00 33.88 12.01
C SER A 92 -4.52 34.64 10.79
N LYS A 93 -5.59 34.12 10.17
CA LYS A 93 -6.35 34.83 9.12
C LYS A 93 -6.93 36.17 9.61
N ARG A 94 -7.16 36.31 10.93
CA ARG A 94 -7.65 37.55 11.55
C ARG A 94 -6.60 38.66 11.47
N ASP A 95 -5.34 38.35 11.73
CA ASP A 95 -4.24 39.31 11.64
C ASP A 95 -4.10 39.84 10.21
N LEU A 96 -4.10 38.95 9.22
CA LEU A 96 -3.99 39.31 7.80
C LEU A 96 -5.15 40.20 7.33
N LYS A 97 -6.38 39.94 7.77
CA LYS A 97 -7.53 40.80 7.46
C LYS A 97 -7.35 42.20 8.03
N MET A 98 -6.80 42.31 9.23
CA MET A 98 -6.59 43.61 9.89
C MET A 98 -5.40 44.38 9.30
N VAL A 99 -4.37 43.68 8.83
CA VAL A 99 -3.27 44.31 8.05
C VAL A 99 -3.83 45.00 6.81
N ILE A 100 -4.72 44.33 6.07
CA ILE A 100 -5.31 44.90 4.85
C ILE A 100 -6.15 46.14 5.16
N SER A 101 -6.92 46.13 6.26
CA SER A 101 -7.69 47.30 6.66
C SER A 101 -6.80 48.47 7.10
N ASP A 102 -5.70 48.19 7.81
CA ASP A 102 -4.85 49.23 8.39
C ASP A 102 -3.95 49.91 7.32
N PHE A 103 -3.42 49.16 6.34
CA PHE A 103 -2.53 49.69 5.30
C PHE A 103 -3.23 50.18 4.02
N SER A 104 -4.52 49.84 3.82
CA SER A 104 -5.37 50.33 2.72
C SER A 104 -4.70 50.34 1.33
N ILE A 105 -3.97 49.27 0.99
CA ILE A 105 -3.24 49.16 -0.28
C ILE A 105 -4.24 48.99 -1.45
N PRO A 106 -4.27 49.89 -2.44
CA PRO A 106 -5.21 49.80 -3.56
C PRO A 106 -5.11 48.47 -4.31
N GLY A 107 -6.24 47.77 -4.47
CA GLY A 107 -6.32 46.53 -5.25
C GLY A 107 -5.75 45.26 -4.56
N LEU A 108 -5.28 45.36 -3.31
CA LEU A 108 -4.84 44.23 -2.51
C LEU A 108 -6.05 43.55 -1.83
N THR A 109 -6.29 42.29 -2.18
CA THR A 109 -7.31 41.45 -1.53
C THR A 109 -6.63 40.49 -0.56
N LEU A 110 -7.42 39.93 0.38
CA LEU A 110 -6.93 38.89 1.30
C LEU A 110 -6.34 37.70 0.55
N GLU A 111 -6.94 37.31 -0.57
CA GLU A 111 -6.46 36.22 -1.41
C GLU A 111 -5.11 36.53 -2.05
N LYS A 112 -4.94 37.74 -2.59
CA LYS A 112 -3.65 38.19 -3.16
C LYS A 112 -2.56 38.24 -2.11
N LEU A 113 -2.87 38.71 -0.90
CA LEU A 113 -1.92 38.75 0.21
C LEU A 113 -1.53 37.34 0.68
N ILE A 114 -2.49 36.42 0.82
CA ILE A 114 -2.22 35.02 1.17
C ILE A 114 -1.37 34.35 0.09
N ARG A 115 -1.68 34.62 -1.19
CA ARG A 115 -0.90 34.10 -2.31
C ARG A 115 0.54 34.61 -2.27
N ALA A 116 0.75 35.91 -2.14
CA ALA A 116 2.08 36.50 -2.04
C ALA A 116 2.85 36.00 -0.81
N TYR A 117 2.17 35.82 0.32
CA TYR A 117 2.76 35.20 1.52
C TYR A 117 3.22 33.77 1.23
N ASN A 118 2.37 32.92 0.62
CA ASN A 118 2.75 31.55 0.27
C ASN A 118 3.88 31.48 -0.77
N GLU A 119 3.96 32.43 -1.69
CA GLU A 119 5.03 32.55 -2.68
C GLU A 119 6.36 33.03 -2.06
N ALA A 120 6.31 33.92 -1.08
CA ALA A 120 7.49 34.49 -0.40
C ALA A 120 7.97 33.65 0.79
N THR A 121 7.08 32.87 1.41
CA THR A 121 7.40 31.81 2.35
C THR A 121 7.08 30.48 1.67
N PRO A 122 7.80 30.08 0.60
CA PRO A 122 7.73 28.71 0.15
C PRO A 122 8.23 27.91 1.35
N ILE A 123 7.28 27.31 2.06
CA ILE A 123 7.59 26.26 2.99
C ILE A 123 8.27 25.26 2.07
N ASN A 124 9.60 25.11 2.22
CA ASN A 124 10.25 23.86 1.93
C ASN A 124 9.46 22.85 2.76
N TYR A 125 8.39 22.32 2.18
CA TYR A 125 7.91 21.00 2.52
C TYR A 125 9.04 20.11 2.02
N THR A 126 10.13 20.08 2.78
CA THR A 126 10.75 18.81 3.11
C THR A 126 9.57 17.91 3.39
N ILE A 127 9.31 16.97 2.49
CA ILE A 127 8.22 16.02 2.58
C ILE A 127 8.49 15.24 3.88
N MET A 128 7.99 15.74 5.02
CA MET A 128 8.24 15.13 6.33
C MET A 128 7.64 13.72 6.33
N SER A 129 6.52 13.54 5.64
CA SER A 129 6.05 12.28 5.07
C SER A 129 4.72 12.53 4.34
N SER A 130 4.57 12.07 3.10
CA SER A 130 3.30 12.10 2.36
C SER A 130 2.79 10.69 2.12
N ILE A 131 1.48 10.48 2.31
CA ILE A 131 0.82 9.20 1.97
C ILE A 131 0.11 9.36 0.63
N ILE A 132 0.41 8.45 -0.30
CA ILE A 132 -0.27 8.30 -1.58
C ILE A 132 -1.16 7.08 -1.49
N THR A 133 -2.42 7.22 -1.88
CA THR A 133 -3.39 6.13 -1.85
C THR A 133 -3.80 5.75 -3.27
N LEU A 134 -3.49 4.52 -3.65
CA LEU A 134 -3.86 3.88 -4.90
C LEU A 134 -5.10 3.02 -4.67
N SER A 135 -6.22 3.40 -5.29
CA SER A 135 -7.44 2.60 -5.38
C SER A 135 -7.70 2.05 -6.79
N THR A 136 -8.83 1.36 -6.96
CA THR A 136 -9.37 0.88 -8.25
C THR A 136 -9.29 1.88 -9.41
N ARG A 137 -9.37 3.18 -9.13
CA ARG A 137 -9.30 4.25 -10.16
C ARG A 137 -7.92 4.37 -10.82
N HIS A 138 -6.89 3.84 -10.19
CA HIS A 138 -5.51 3.91 -10.67
C HIS A 138 -5.10 2.65 -11.43
N ILE A 139 -5.99 1.67 -11.58
CA ILE A 139 -5.68 0.44 -12.29
C ILE A 139 -5.43 0.75 -13.77
N VAL A 140 -4.28 0.29 -14.26
CA VAL A 140 -3.91 0.35 -15.68
C VAL A 140 -4.56 -0.83 -16.39
N ALA A 141 -5.27 -0.56 -17.49
CA ALA A 141 -5.90 -1.60 -18.30
C ALA A 141 -4.84 -2.45 -19.01
N ASN A 142 -4.51 -3.60 -18.42
CA ASN A 142 -3.53 -4.56 -18.95
C ASN A 142 -4.06 -6.01 -19.02
N GLY A 143 -5.33 -6.23 -18.67
CA GLY A 143 -5.96 -7.56 -18.60
C GLY A 143 -5.68 -8.36 -17.32
N PHE A 144 -4.78 -7.89 -16.45
CA PHE A 144 -4.38 -8.53 -15.20
C PHE A 144 -4.85 -7.75 -13.94
N ASN A 145 -5.17 -6.46 -14.06
CA ASN A 145 -5.55 -5.57 -12.94
C ASN A 145 -4.51 -5.48 -11.81
N ASN A 146 -3.25 -5.83 -12.09
CA ASN A 146 -2.15 -5.89 -11.12
C ASN A 146 -1.24 -4.67 -11.14
N THR A 147 -1.48 -3.73 -12.05
CA THR A 147 -0.67 -2.52 -12.21
C THR A 147 -1.52 -1.30 -11.85
N LEU A 148 -1.05 -0.50 -10.90
CA LEU A 148 -1.68 0.73 -10.45
C LEU A 148 -0.74 1.90 -10.73
N ARG A 149 -1.26 2.95 -11.35
CA ARG A 149 -0.49 4.15 -11.72
C ARG A 149 -1.15 5.39 -11.13
N TYR A 150 -0.41 6.09 -10.27
CA TYR A 150 -0.80 7.37 -9.70
C TYR A 150 -0.07 8.50 -10.42
N GLU A 151 -0.82 9.38 -11.06
CA GLU A 151 -0.30 10.61 -11.68
C GLU A 151 -0.27 11.73 -10.64
N PHE A 152 0.86 12.44 -10.54
CA PHE A 152 0.96 13.55 -9.61
C PHE A 152 0.13 14.75 -10.06
N PRO A 153 -0.60 15.41 -9.14
CA PRO A 153 -1.27 16.68 -9.44
C PRO A 153 -0.22 17.74 -9.83
N GLY A 154 -0.37 18.37 -11.00
CA GLY A 154 0.55 19.42 -11.45
C GLY A 154 1.71 18.96 -12.34
N SER A 155 1.58 17.81 -13.01
CA SER A 155 2.48 17.26 -14.05
C SER A 155 3.80 16.65 -13.58
N SER A 156 4.42 17.16 -12.52
CA SER A 156 5.61 16.53 -11.94
C SER A 156 5.86 16.93 -10.49
N VAL A 157 6.51 16.04 -9.74
CA VAL A 157 7.03 16.28 -8.39
C VAL A 157 8.51 16.00 -8.40
N GLU A 158 9.28 16.91 -7.79
CA GLU A 158 10.71 16.76 -7.62
C GLU A 158 11.01 15.98 -6.34
N PHE A 159 11.72 14.86 -6.49
CA PHE A 159 12.25 14.08 -5.38
C PHE A 159 13.74 14.35 -5.25
N ALA A 160 14.16 14.80 -4.07
CA ALA A 160 15.55 14.95 -3.68
C ALA A 160 15.77 14.28 -2.33
N ASN A 161 16.73 13.35 -2.28
CA ASN A 161 17.04 12.54 -1.09
C ASN A 161 15.80 11.90 -0.48
N ALA A 162 14.96 11.26 -1.30
CA ALA A 162 13.68 10.70 -0.86
C ALA A 162 13.73 9.17 -0.76
N GLU A 163 12.86 8.60 0.07
CA GLU A 163 12.63 7.17 0.18
C GLU A 163 11.13 6.88 0.30
N LEU A 164 10.72 5.72 -0.20
CA LEU A 164 9.34 5.25 -0.20
C LEU A 164 9.20 3.89 0.48
N ALA A 165 8.02 3.63 1.03
CA ALA A 165 7.64 2.33 1.59
C ALA A 165 6.14 2.09 1.42
N ILE A 166 5.71 0.83 1.49
CA ILE A 166 4.29 0.49 1.56
C ILE A 166 3.80 0.80 2.97
N HIS A 167 2.73 1.58 3.05
CA HIS A 167 2.08 1.93 4.30
C HIS A 167 1.03 0.89 4.69
N SER A 168 0.17 0.51 3.75
CA SER A 168 -0.85 -0.52 3.97
C SER A 168 -1.38 -1.07 2.65
N ILE A 169 -1.94 -2.28 2.69
CA ILE A 169 -2.60 -2.95 1.57
C ILE A 169 -3.92 -3.49 2.09
N ASN A 170 -5.01 -3.18 1.41
CA ASN A 170 -6.33 -3.77 1.64
C ASN A 170 -6.90 -4.17 0.29
N MET A 171 -7.06 -5.47 0.04
CA MET A 171 -7.59 -6.00 -1.22
C MET A 171 -8.24 -7.36 -0.99
N TYR A 172 -9.02 -7.87 -1.94
CA TYR A 172 -9.50 -9.25 -1.87
C TYR A 172 -8.51 -10.22 -2.50
N ASN A 173 -8.35 -11.41 -1.90
CA ASN A 173 -7.64 -12.51 -2.53
C ASN A 173 -8.50 -13.08 -3.67
N SER A 174 -8.34 -12.50 -4.86
CA SER A 174 -9.13 -12.83 -6.06
C SER A 174 -8.31 -13.59 -7.11
N GLN A 175 -7.11 -14.05 -6.75
CA GLN A 175 -6.26 -14.83 -7.64
C GLN A 175 -6.79 -16.27 -7.76
N PHE A 176 -6.83 -16.78 -8.98
CA PHE A 176 -7.09 -18.21 -9.23
C PHE A 176 -5.79 -19.01 -9.11
N ASN A 177 -5.87 -20.16 -8.43
CA ASN A 177 -4.74 -21.09 -8.36
C ASN A 177 -4.74 -22.06 -9.56
N ILE A 178 -5.88 -22.27 -10.21
CA ILE A 178 -6.01 -22.94 -11.50
C ILE A 178 -6.47 -21.89 -12.52
N ASP A 179 -5.66 -21.62 -13.53
CA ASP A 179 -6.00 -20.69 -14.61
C ASP A 179 -5.38 -21.16 -15.93
N SER A 180 -6.23 -21.55 -16.88
CA SER A 180 -5.81 -22.03 -18.19
C SER A 180 -5.13 -20.96 -19.05
N ALA A 181 -5.45 -19.68 -18.86
CA ALA A 181 -4.93 -18.58 -19.66
C ALA A 181 -3.65 -17.99 -19.06
N ALA A 182 -3.61 -17.84 -17.73
CA ALA A 182 -2.46 -17.25 -17.05
C ALA A 182 -1.31 -18.25 -16.81
N TYR A 183 -1.63 -19.50 -16.48
CA TYR A 183 -0.63 -20.49 -16.06
C TYR A 183 -0.69 -21.79 -16.88
N GLY A 184 -1.77 -22.04 -17.62
CA GLY A 184 -1.94 -23.28 -18.37
C GLY A 184 -1.95 -24.53 -17.48
N ASN A 185 -2.30 -24.40 -16.20
CA ASN A 185 -2.05 -25.38 -15.16
C ASN A 185 -3.30 -26.22 -14.81
N ASN A 186 -4.17 -26.49 -15.79
CA ASN A 186 -5.52 -26.98 -15.56
C ASN A 186 -5.79 -28.40 -16.07
N THR A 187 -4.77 -29.11 -16.55
CA THR A 187 -4.93 -30.44 -17.15
C THR A 187 -4.04 -31.48 -16.49
N PHE A 188 -4.55 -32.72 -16.41
CA PHE A 188 -3.79 -33.92 -16.06
C PHE A 188 -4.60 -35.16 -16.46
N LYS A 189 -4.03 -36.36 -16.30
CA LYS A 189 -4.68 -37.62 -16.69
C LYS A 189 -4.72 -38.62 -15.55
N ILE A 190 -5.77 -39.43 -15.53
CA ILE A 190 -5.89 -40.60 -14.65
C ILE A 190 -6.04 -41.84 -15.52
N LEU A 191 -5.21 -42.85 -15.28
CA LEU A 191 -5.29 -44.14 -15.93
C LEU A 191 -6.02 -45.10 -15.00
N MET A 192 -7.24 -45.47 -15.38
CA MET A 192 -8.08 -46.41 -14.66
C MET A 192 -7.92 -47.82 -15.25
N PRO A 193 -7.72 -48.85 -14.42
CA PRO A 193 -7.54 -50.21 -14.90
C PRO A 193 -8.87 -50.79 -15.38
N THR A 194 -8.87 -51.44 -16.53
CA THR A 194 -10.06 -52.10 -17.10
C THR A 194 -9.65 -53.25 -18.02
N GLY A 195 -10.34 -54.39 -17.91
CA GLY A 195 -9.88 -55.62 -18.57
C GLY A 195 -8.42 -55.94 -18.20
N ASN A 196 -7.58 -56.18 -19.22
CA ASN A 196 -6.12 -56.38 -19.05
C ASN A 196 -5.29 -55.11 -19.33
N VAL A 197 -5.91 -53.93 -19.41
CA VAL A 197 -5.27 -52.68 -19.83
C VAL A 197 -5.66 -51.51 -18.91
N TYR A 198 -5.18 -50.31 -19.24
CA TYR A 198 -5.57 -49.07 -18.60
C TYR A 198 -6.30 -48.17 -19.60
N SER A 199 -7.45 -47.63 -19.22
CA SER A 199 -8.13 -46.56 -19.95
C SER A 199 -7.76 -45.21 -19.38
N THR A 200 -7.48 -44.25 -20.27
CA THR A 200 -7.05 -42.89 -19.88
C THR A 200 -8.26 -41.97 -19.80
N ILE A 201 -8.42 -41.31 -18.66
CA ILE A 201 -9.41 -40.26 -18.42
C ILE A 201 -8.64 -38.93 -18.34
N SER A 202 -8.90 -38.05 -19.31
CA SER A 202 -8.33 -36.70 -19.32
C SER A 202 -9.17 -35.78 -18.43
N ILE A 203 -8.52 -35.12 -17.48
CA ILE A 203 -9.13 -34.17 -16.56
C ILE A 203 -8.74 -32.76 -17.00
N THR A 204 -9.75 -31.92 -17.22
CA THR A 204 -9.57 -30.49 -17.51
C THR A 204 -10.38 -29.68 -16.52
N LEU A 205 -9.70 -29.06 -15.57
CA LEU A 205 -10.33 -28.19 -14.58
C LEU A 205 -10.67 -26.83 -15.23
N PRO A 206 -11.87 -26.28 -14.99
CA PRO A 206 -12.15 -24.88 -15.27
C PRO A 206 -11.21 -23.95 -14.48
N SER A 207 -10.98 -22.73 -14.99
CA SER A 207 -10.23 -21.72 -14.23
C SER A 207 -11.00 -21.32 -12.97
N GLY A 208 -10.31 -21.30 -11.83
CA GLY A 208 -10.92 -20.98 -10.55
C GLY A 208 -9.99 -21.20 -9.36
N TYR A 209 -10.56 -21.08 -8.17
CA TYR A 209 -9.87 -21.36 -6.93
C TYR A 209 -10.29 -22.72 -6.38
N TYR A 210 -9.36 -23.66 -6.30
CA TYR A 210 -9.61 -25.03 -5.88
C TYR A 210 -8.84 -25.39 -4.61
N SER A 211 -9.54 -25.84 -3.58
CA SER A 211 -8.93 -26.63 -2.49
C SER A 211 -8.70 -28.07 -2.96
N TYR A 212 -7.87 -28.85 -2.28
CA TYR A 212 -7.68 -30.27 -2.63
C TYR A 212 -8.99 -31.06 -2.59
N ALA A 213 -9.90 -30.74 -1.65
CA ALA A 213 -11.24 -31.33 -1.62
C ALA A 213 -12.08 -30.97 -2.85
N ALA A 214 -11.98 -29.72 -3.34
CA ALA A 214 -12.66 -29.30 -4.56
C ALA A 214 -12.07 -29.97 -5.81
N ILE A 215 -10.75 -30.15 -5.87
CA ILE A 215 -10.09 -30.93 -6.94
C ILE A 215 -10.59 -32.38 -6.89
N ASN A 216 -10.66 -32.98 -5.70
CA ASN A 216 -11.16 -34.35 -5.53
C ASN A 216 -12.59 -34.50 -6.04
N ALA A 217 -13.49 -33.59 -5.65
CA ALA A 217 -14.87 -33.59 -6.10
C ALA A 217 -14.98 -33.41 -7.63
N ALA A 218 -14.16 -32.53 -8.22
CA ALA A 218 -14.11 -32.36 -9.67
C ALA A 218 -13.65 -33.65 -10.38
N VAL A 219 -12.59 -34.29 -9.88
CA VAL A 219 -12.11 -35.57 -10.40
C VAL A 219 -13.21 -36.63 -10.31
N GLN A 220 -13.90 -36.74 -9.16
CA GLN A 220 -15.01 -37.68 -9.00
C GLN A 220 -16.12 -37.44 -10.02
N ALA A 221 -16.46 -36.19 -10.34
CA ALA A 221 -17.43 -35.87 -11.39
C ALA A 221 -16.98 -36.38 -12.78
N PHE A 222 -15.70 -36.23 -13.14
CA PHE A 222 -15.15 -36.80 -14.36
C PHE A 222 -15.16 -38.33 -14.34
N LEU A 223 -14.87 -38.96 -13.21
CA LEU A 223 -14.94 -40.42 -13.06
C LEU A 223 -16.37 -40.95 -13.17
N ILE A 224 -17.36 -40.22 -12.64
CA ILE A 224 -18.78 -40.54 -12.82
C ILE A 224 -19.13 -40.47 -14.31
N SER A 225 -18.76 -39.38 -14.98
CA SER A 225 -19.02 -39.23 -16.42
C SER A 225 -18.35 -40.30 -17.27
N ALA A 226 -17.17 -40.78 -16.85
CA ALA A 226 -16.46 -41.87 -17.51
C ALA A 226 -16.97 -43.26 -17.11
N GLY A 227 -17.84 -43.38 -16.10
CA GLY A 227 -18.30 -44.65 -15.53
C GLY A 227 -17.20 -45.46 -14.83
N ALA A 228 -16.19 -44.80 -14.26
CA ALA A 228 -15.05 -45.41 -13.56
C ALA A 228 -15.23 -45.42 -12.04
N PHE A 229 -16.40 -45.86 -11.57
CA PHE A 229 -16.77 -45.99 -10.16
C PHE A 229 -17.64 -47.24 -9.97
N LEU A 230 -17.84 -47.67 -8.72
CA LEU A 230 -18.84 -48.68 -8.34
C LEU A 230 -19.81 -48.09 -7.33
N ILE A 231 -20.95 -48.75 -7.13
CA ILE A 231 -21.97 -48.34 -6.17
C ILE A 231 -22.00 -49.40 -5.06
N ASN A 232 -21.81 -49.00 -3.80
CA ASN A 232 -21.83 -49.92 -2.66
C ASN A 232 -23.28 -50.35 -2.31
N ALA A 233 -23.42 -51.20 -1.29
CA ALA A 233 -24.73 -51.69 -0.83
C ALA A 233 -25.65 -50.57 -0.29
N ASP A 234 -25.07 -49.47 0.19
CA ASP A 234 -25.79 -48.31 0.72
C ASP A 234 -26.22 -47.32 -0.38
N GLY A 235 -25.82 -47.56 -1.63
CA GLY A 235 -26.12 -46.69 -2.78
C GLY A 235 -25.09 -45.59 -3.03
N ASP A 236 -23.99 -45.56 -2.29
CA ASP A 236 -22.93 -44.56 -2.46
C ASP A 236 -21.94 -44.93 -3.56
N ASN A 237 -21.49 -43.90 -4.29
CA ASN A 237 -20.44 -44.05 -5.29
C ASN A 237 -19.07 -44.22 -4.63
N VAL A 238 -18.42 -45.35 -4.90
CA VAL A 238 -17.07 -45.67 -4.44
C VAL A 238 -16.05 -45.38 -5.53
N PHE A 239 -15.08 -44.54 -5.19
CA PHE A 239 -13.96 -44.17 -6.05
C PHE A 239 -12.66 -44.80 -5.58
N TYR A 240 -11.79 -45.13 -6.54
CA TYR A 240 -10.48 -45.76 -6.29
C TYR A 240 -9.32 -44.75 -6.35
N PHE A 241 -9.65 -43.47 -6.34
CA PHE A 241 -8.75 -42.34 -6.36
C PHE A 241 -9.23 -41.33 -5.32
N ASN A 242 -8.30 -40.81 -4.51
CA ASN A 242 -8.58 -39.73 -3.59
C ASN A 242 -7.37 -38.78 -3.51
N ILE A 243 -7.64 -37.48 -3.56
CA ILE A 243 -6.64 -36.44 -3.31
C ILE A 243 -7.06 -35.63 -2.07
N SER A 244 -6.12 -35.45 -1.15
CA SER A 244 -6.35 -34.77 0.13
C SER A 244 -5.14 -33.98 0.58
N GLU A 245 -5.35 -33.09 1.54
CA GLU A 245 -4.25 -32.44 2.26
C GLU A 245 -3.72 -33.35 3.38
N ASN A 246 -2.41 -33.37 3.54
CA ASN A 246 -1.73 -33.97 4.67
C ASN A 246 -1.21 -32.86 5.59
N PRO A 247 -1.86 -32.59 6.73
CA PRO A 247 -1.48 -31.49 7.61
C PRO A 247 -0.12 -31.72 8.30
N ALA A 248 0.32 -32.97 8.47
CA ALA A 248 1.59 -33.29 9.10
C ALA A 248 2.79 -33.01 8.18
N TYR A 249 2.61 -33.25 6.87
CA TYR A 249 3.64 -33.00 5.85
C TYR A 249 3.39 -31.72 5.04
N TYR A 250 2.36 -30.97 5.43
CA TYR A 250 1.83 -29.78 4.77
C TYR A 250 1.55 -29.96 3.27
N SER A 251 1.36 -31.20 2.80
CA SER A 251 1.46 -31.56 1.39
C SER A 251 0.20 -32.15 0.79
N CYS A 252 0.17 -32.22 -0.54
CA CYS A 252 -0.77 -33.06 -1.26
C CYS A 252 -0.49 -34.54 -0.95
N GLN A 253 -1.56 -35.29 -0.69
CA GLN A 253 -1.56 -36.74 -0.59
C GLN A 253 -2.51 -37.29 -1.64
N VAL A 254 -2.02 -38.28 -2.40
CA VAL A 254 -2.82 -39.01 -3.38
C VAL A 254 -2.89 -40.47 -2.95
N ASP A 255 -4.11 -40.91 -2.63
CA ASP A 255 -4.42 -42.28 -2.26
C ASP A 255 -5.06 -43.00 -3.46
N LEU A 256 -4.45 -44.13 -3.84
CA LEU A 256 -4.87 -44.96 -4.96
C LEU A 256 -5.19 -46.35 -4.42
N SER A 257 -6.42 -46.79 -4.61
CA SER A 257 -6.90 -48.06 -4.08
C SER A 257 -7.05 -49.10 -5.19
N PRO A 258 -6.83 -50.39 -4.90
CA PRO A 258 -6.99 -51.46 -5.88
C PRO A 258 -8.44 -51.56 -6.37
N VAL A 259 -8.63 -51.61 -7.70
CA VAL A 259 -9.95 -51.86 -8.32
C VAL A 259 -10.19 -53.37 -8.32
N PRO A 260 -11.34 -53.85 -7.82
CA PRO A 260 -11.61 -55.27 -7.69
C PRO A 260 -11.78 -55.93 -9.06
N THR A 261 -11.38 -57.20 -9.18
CA THR A 261 -11.50 -57.97 -10.42
C THR A 261 -12.91 -58.52 -10.67
N SER A 262 -13.74 -58.52 -9.64
CA SER A 262 -15.14 -58.94 -9.67
C SER A 262 -15.97 -57.98 -8.84
N LEU A 263 -17.27 -57.91 -9.11
CA LEU A 263 -18.19 -57.07 -8.36
C LEU A 263 -18.25 -57.57 -6.90
N PRO A 264 -17.93 -56.75 -5.88
CA PRO A 264 -18.08 -57.15 -4.49
C PRO A 264 -19.53 -57.48 -4.15
N SER A 265 -19.74 -58.31 -3.14
CA SER A 265 -21.09 -58.72 -2.73
C SER A 265 -21.94 -57.50 -2.33
N GLY A 266 -23.15 -57.41 -2.87
CA GLY A 266 -24.09 -56.30 -2.62
C GLY A 266 -23.78 -55.00 -3.37
N TRP A 267 -22.71 -54.95 -4.17
CA TRP A 267 -22.37 -53.76 -4.95
C TRP A 267 -23.00 -53.84 -6.34
N THR A 268 -23.16 -52.69 -6.98
CA THR A 268 -23.68 -52.59 -8.36
C THR A 268 -22.73 -51.79 -9.25
N ARG A 269 -22.88 -51.98 -10.57
CA ARG A 269 -22.11 -51.28 -11.61
C ARG A 269 -22.85 -50.02 -12.05
N PRO A 270 -22.15 -49.00 -12.55
CA PRO A 270 -22.80 -47.87 -13.21
C PRO A 270 -23.56 -48.34 -14.45
N SER A 271 -24.62 -47.62 -14.81
CA SER A 271 -25.48 -47.93 -15.97
C SER A 271 -24.76 -47.77 -17.31
N SER A 272 -23.71 -46.95 -17.37
CA SER A 272 -22.89 -46.71 -18.56
C SER A 272 -21.43 -46.41 -18.20
N GLY A 273 -20.56 -46.39 -19.22
CA GLY A 273 -19.14 -46.06 -19.07
C GLY A 273 -18.26 -47.25 -18.72
N LEU A 274 -17.07 -46.98 -18.16
CA LEU A 274 -15.95 -47.91 -18.14
C LEU A 274 -16.27 -49.25 -17.43
N TYR A 275 -16.84 -49.18 -16.23
CA TYR A 275 -17.13 -50.34 -15.39
C TYR A 275 -18.56 -50.89 -15.55
N SER A 276 -19.36 -50.35 -16.48
CA SER A 276 -20.67 -50.92 -16.79
C SER A 276 -20.53 -52.31 -17.42
N THR A 277 -21.65 -53.03 -17.57
CA THR A 277 -21.70 -54.32 -18.26
C THR A 277 -21.48 -54.21 -19.76
N THR A 278 -21.76 -53.05 -20.36
CA THR A 278 -21.57 -52.75 -21.78
C THR A 278 -20.24 -52.06 -22.08
N GLY A 279 -19.49 -51.67 -21.04
CA GLY A 279 -18.18 -51.04 -21.14
C GLY A 279 -17.03 -52.04 -21.20
N SER A 280 -15.82 -51.54 -20.93
CA SER A 280 -14.59 -52.35 -20.87
C SER A 280 -14.51 -53.26 -19.63
N GLY A 281 -15.36 -53.01 -18.63
CA GLY A 281 -15.54 -53.86 -17.47
C GLY A 281 -14.49 -53.67 -16.37
N LEU A 282 -14.58 -54.50 -15.34
CA LEU A 282 -13.60 -54.50 -14.25
C LEU A 282 -12.27 -55.11 -14.73
N PRO A 283 -11.16 -54.86 -14.03
CA PRO A 283 -9.89 -55.53 -14.33
C PRO A 283 -10.02 -57.06 -14.31
N LEU A 284 -9.29 -57.75 -15.18
CA LEU A 284 -9.28 -59.22 -15.25
C LEU A 284 -7.96 -59.79 -14.73
N GLY A 285 -8.01 -60.97 -14.12
CA GLY A 285 -6.85 -61.73 -13.63
C GLY A 285 -6.22 -61.22 -12.34
N PHE A 286 -5.96 -59.91 -12.24
CA PHE A 286 -5.35 -59.28 -11.05
C PHE A 286 -5.97 -57.93 -10.73
N SER A 287 -6.00 -57.59 -9.44
CA SER A 287 -6.42 -56.26 -9.03
C SER A 287 -5.31 -55.26 -9.31
N TYR A 288 -5.62 -54.26 -10.14
CA TYR A 288 -4.70 -53.18 -10.47
C TYR A 288 -5.10 -51.91 -9.72
N VAL A 289 -4.10 -51.10 -9.35
CA VAL A 289 -4.32 -49.75 -8.84
C VAL A 289 -4.37 -48.74 -9.99
N PRO A 290 -5.20 -47.70 -9.89
CA PRO A 290 -5.15 -46.56 -10.81
C PRO A 290 -3.77 -45.91 -10.80
N LYS A 291 -3.45 -45.17 -11.87
CA LYS A 291 -2.23 -44.37 -11.97
C LYS A 291 -2.61 -42.93 -12.26
N ILE A 292 -1.93 -42.00 -11.63
CA ILE A 292 -2.01 -40.58 -12.01
C ILE A 292 -0.88 -40.28 -12.99
N ASN A 293 -1.21 -39.62 -14.09
CA ASN A 293 -0.25 -39.18 -15.09
C ASN A 293 -0.24 -37.65 -15.14
N ILE A 294 0.87 -37.07 -14.70
CA ILE A 294 1.11 -35.63 -14.75
C ILE A 294 1.80 -35.34 -16.06
N ASP A 295 1.03 -34.98 -17.08
CA ASP A 295 1.51 -34.57 -18.41
C ASP A 295 1.60 -33.05 -18.57
N ASN A 296 1.15 -32.31 -17.55
CA ASN A 296 1.26 -30.86 -17.44
C ASN A 296 2.18 -30.51 -16.27
N GLU A 297 3.34 -29.92 -16.59
CA GLU A 297 4.34 -29.53 -15.59
C GLU A 297 3.81 -28.48 -14.60
N GLU A 298 3.05 -27.50 -15.08
CA GLU A 298 2.52 -26.41 -14.25
C GLU A 298 1.45 -26.93 -13.26
N PHE A 299 0.61 -27.88 -13.68
CA PHE A 299 -0.29 -28.55 -12.73
C PHE A 299 0.52 -29.40 -11.72
N GLY A 300 1.56 -30.08 -12.17
CA GLY A 300 2.49 -30.83 -11.33
C GLY A 300 3.08 -29.99 -10.19
N LYS A 301 3.43 -28.73 -10.45
CA LYS A 301 3.91 -27.78 -9.43
C LYS A 301 2.88 -27.52 -8.32
N ILE A 302 1.58 -27.48 -8.64
CA ILE A 302 0.50 -27.22 -7.66
C ILE A 302 0.34 -28.36 -6.66
N ILE A 303 0.38 -29.59 -7.17
CA ILE A 303 0.22 -30.80 -6.35
C ILE A 303 1.56 -31.34 -5.84
N GLY A 304 2.68 -30.74 -6.23
CA GLY A 304 4.03 -31.11 -5.80
C GLY A 304 4.56 -32.39 -6.43
N PHE A 305 4.11 -32.75 -7.64
CA PHE A 305 4.57 -33.95 -8.36
C PHE A 305 5.27 -33.58 -9.67
N PRO A 306 6.46 -34.15 -9.97
CA PRO A 306 7.09 -33.95 -11.26
C PRO A 306 6.29 -34.66 -12.37
N VAL A 307 6.50 -34.24 -13.61
CA VAL A 307 5.91 -34.86 -14.81
C VAL A 307 6.17 -36.37 -14.84
N GLY A 308 5.16 -37.11 -15.28
CA GLY A 308 5.20 -38.56 -15.47
C GLY A 308 4.14 -39.32 -14.69
N ILE A 309 4.19 -40.64 -14.87
CA ILE A 309 3.20 -41.57 -14.30
C ILE A 309 3.62 -41.96 -12.87
N ARG A 310 2.69 -41.82 -11.91
CA ARG A 310 2.88 -42.22 -10.52
C ARG A 310 1.93 -43.35 -10.14
N HIS A 311 2.44 -44.28 -9.33
CA HIS A 311 1.73 -45.43 -8.80
C HIS A 311 2.20 -45.68 -7.36
N ARG A 312 1.29 -46.09 -6.45
CA ARG A 312 1.43 -46.25 -4.96
C ARG A 312 1.12 -44.98 -4.15
N LYS A 313 0.87 -45.14 -2.84
CA LYS A 313 0.80 -44.05 -1.85
C LYS A 313 2.06 -43.22 -1.94
N ALA A 314 1.93 -41.99 -2.44
CA ALA A 314 3.05 -41.09 -2.60
C ALA A 314 2.82 -39.86 -1.71
N TYR A 315 3.73 -39.65 -0.76
CA TYR A 315 3.80 -38.44 0.06
C TYR A 315 4.91 -37.57 -0.52
N THR A 316 4.59 -36.37 -0.98
CA THR A 316 5.61 -35.45 -1.50
C THR A 316 5.58 -34.19 -0.66
N ARG A 317 6.64 -33.93 0.11
CA ARG A 317 6.68 -32.80 1.04
C ARG A 317 6.32 -31.50 0.32
N PHE A 318 5.47 -30.71 0.96
CA PHE A 318 5.29 -29.33 0.59
C PHE A 318 6.56 -28.61 1.00
N ASN A 319 7.35 -28.18 0.02
CA ASN A 319 8.10 -26.97 0.25
C ASN A 319 7.05 -25.88 0.42
N ARG A 320 6.82 -25.51 1.67
CA ARG A 320 6.37 -24.16 1.97
C ARG A 320 7.30 -23.28 1.15
N PHE A 321 6.78 -22.60 0.13
CA PHE A 321 7.46 -21.45 -0.44
C PHE A 321 7.43 -20.35 0.63
N SER A 322 8.21 -20.57 1.68
CA SER A 322 8.80 -19.55 2.50
C SER A 322 10.29 -19.73 2.28
N HIS A 323 10.78 -19.26 1.14
CA HIS A 323 12.21 -19.07 0.99
C HIS A 323 12.51 -17.64 0.60
N ARG A 324 13.21 -16.99 1.52
CA ARG A 324 13.79 -15.66 1.38
C ARG A 324 14.74 -15.69 0.19
N SER A 325 14.47 -14.89 -0.83
CA SER A 325 15.48 -14.50 -1.80
C SER A 325 15.50 -13.00 -1.96
N ARG A 326 16.73 -12.50 -1.95
CA ARG A 326 17.17 -11.13 -1.81
C ARG A 326 16.80 -10.33 -3.06
N LEU A 327 15.70 -9.59 -3.00
CA LEU A 327 15.48 -8.29 -3.62
C LEU A 327 14.21 -7.70 -3.00
N LYS A 328 14.32 -6.51 -2.41
CA LYS A 328 13.25 -5.81 -1.69
C LYS A 328 12.13 -5.42 -2.66
N SER A 329 11.08 -6.23 -2.78
CA SER A 329 9.76 -5.75 -3.21
C SER A 329 8.82 -5.77 -2.00
N ILE A 330 8.16 -4.64 -1.76
CA ILE A 330 7.57 -4.26 -0.47
C ILE A 330 6.21 -4.95 -0.21
N LEU A 331 5.92 -6.07 -0.88
CA LEU A 331 4.61 -6.74 -0.83
C LEU A 331 4.62 -8.13 -0.18
N PHE A 332 5.79 -8.67 0.14
CA PHE A 332 5.94 -10.10 0.43
C PHE A 332 5.37 -10.68 1.74
N PRO A 333 4.97 -9.93 2.80
CA PRO A 333 4.38 -10.60 3.96
C PRO A 333 2.86 -10.82 3.87
N ALA A 334 2.18 -10.26 2.86
CA ALA A 334 0.74 -10.10 2.90
C ALA A 334 -0.07 -11.23 2.24
N ILE A 335 0.48 -11.92 1.22
CA ILE A 335 -0.26 -12.84 0.33
C ILE A 335 -0.02 -14.32 0.67
N SER A 336 0.36 -14.63 1.90
CA SER A 336 0.50 -16.04 2.31
C SER A 336 -0.03 -16.28 3.73
N CYS A 337 -1.30 -16.65 3.90
CA CYS A 337 -1.70 -17.58 4.98
C CYS A 337 -3.18 -18.01 5.09
N ASP A 338 -4.17 -17.60 4.27
CA ASP A 338 -5.54 -18.11 4.46
C ASP A 338 -6.17 -18.65 3.16
N ALA A 339 -6.49 -19.95 3.18
CA ALA A 339 -6.77 -20.82 2.05
C ALA A 339 -8.21 -20.69 1.50
N ARG A 340 -8.70 -19.46 1.37
CA ARG A 340 -10.03 -19.17 0.81
C ARG A 340 -9.95 -17.98 -0.14
N SER A 341 -10.44 -18.16 -1.36
CA SER A 341 -10.71 -17.07 -2.30
C SER A 341 -11.63 -16.02 -1.64
N TYR A 342 -11.66 -14.80 -2.18
CA TYR A 342 -12.59 -13.71 -1.83
C TYR A 342 -12.60 -13.25 -0.36
N ARG A 343 -11.57 -13.59 0.43
CA ARG A 343 -11.32 -12.95 1.73
C ARG A 343 -10.50 -11.67 1.58
N THR A 344 -10.77 -10.70 2.45
CA THR A 344 -10.00 -9.46 2.53
C THR A 344 -8.62 -9.75 3.08
N LEU A 345 -7.62 -9.43 2.27
CA LEU A 345 -6.22 -9.37 2.60
C LEU A 345 -5.92 -7.95 3.07
N SER A 346 -5.66 -7.83 4.38
CA SER A 346 -5.26 -6.58 5.02
C SER A 346 -3.83 -6.74 5.54
N TYR A 347 -2.95 -5.83 5.13
CA TYR A 347 -1.57 -5.81 5.56
C TYR A 347 -1.18 -4.39 5.94
N GLN A 348 -0.55 -4.28 7.10
CA GLN A 348 0.07 -3.07 7.59
C GLN A 348 1.41 -3.48 8.23
N PRO A 349 2.55 -2.97 7.75
CA PRO A 349 3.84 -3.28 8.34
C PRO A 349 3.94 -2.67 9.75
N ASN A 350 4.52 -3.41 10.69
CA ASN A 350 4.97 -2.84 11.97
C ASN A 350 6.20 -1.95 11.79
N GLU A 351 7.04 -2.28 10.81
CA GLU A 351 8.23 -1.53 10.41
C GLU A 351 8.25 -1.34 8.89
N PHE A 352 8.56 -0.13 8.44
CA PHE A 352 8.59 0.19 7.02
C PHE A 352 9.91 -0.25 6.38
N CYS A 353 9.82 -1.03 5.31
CA CYS A 353 10.96 -1.32 4.46
C CYS A 353 11.13 -0.19 3.45
N TRP A 354 12.00 0.76 3.76
CA TRP A 354 12.31 1.89 2.89
C TRP A 354 13.14 1.49 1.66
N VAL A 355 12.80 2.11 0.55
CA VAL A 355 13.46 2.01 -0.76
C VAL A 355 13.77 3.41 -1.26
N ASP A 356 15.01 3.59 -1.71
CA ASP A 356 15.51 4.88 -2.16
C ASP A 356 14.85 5.30 -3.47
N VAL A 357 14.42 6.56 -3.52
CA VAL A 357 13.94 7.20 -4.74
C VAL A 357 15.10 7.98 -5.35
N PRO A 358 15.48 7.69 -6.61
CA PRO A 358 16.53 8.47 -7.27
C PRO A 358 16.14 9.95 -7.36
N ASN A 359 17.15 10.83 -7.32
CA ASN A 359 16.90 12.26 -7.43
C ASN A 359 16.40 12.60 -8.84
N GLY A 360 15.32 13.37 -8.94
CA GLY A 360 14.77 13.78 -10.23
C GLY A 360 13.33 14.27 -10.15
N SER A 361 12.81 14.68 -11.31
CA SER A 361 11.41 15.07 -11.47
C SER A 361 10.62 13.92 -12.08
N TYR A 362 9.51 13.55 -11.42
CA TYR A 362 8.67 12.41 -11.78
C TYR A 362 7.22 12.84 -11.96
N GLY A 363 6.59 12.39 -13.04
CA GLY A 363 5.17 12.66 -13.32
C GLY A 363 4.19 11.65 -12.70
N SER A 364 4.66 10.42 -12.44
CA SER A 364 3.82 9.37 -11.86
C SER A 364 4.62 8.35 -11.03
N ILE A 365 3.89 7.58 -10.23
CA ILE A 365 4.36 6.36 -9.57
C ILE A 365 3.53 5.18 -10.10
N THR A 366 4.21 4.10 -10.47
CA THR A 366 3.57 2.85 -10.89
C THR A 366 3.94 1.73 -9.93
N LEU A 367 2.93 1.02 -9.43
CA LEU A 367 3.04 -0.18 -8.62
C LEU A 367 2.58 -1.38 -9.45
N THR A 368 3.40 -2.43 -9.53
CA THR A 368 3.03 -3.68 -10.20
C THR A 368 3.13 -4.83 -9.21
N ILE A 369 2.05 -5.62 -9.12
CA ILE A 369 1.96 -6.81 -8.28
C ILE A 369 2.34 -8.03 -9.12
N VAL A 370 3.32 -8.79 -8.63
CA VAL A 370 3.85 -10.01 -9.25
C VAL A 370 3.87 -11.17 -8.27
N ASP A 371 3.96 -12.39 -8.78
CA ASP A 371 4.13 -13.58 -7.95
C ASP A 371 5.59 -13.76 -7.52
N GLN A 372 5.86 -14.87 -6.82
CA GLN A 372 7.19 -15.26 -6.34
C GLN A 372 8.21 -15.55 -7.46
N GLU A 373 7.75 -15.76 -8.69
CA GLU A 373 8.55 -15.98 -9.90
C GLU A 373 8.57 -14.74 -10.80
N GLU A 374 8.16 -13.58 -10.27
CA GLU A 374 8.05 -12.29 -10.97
C GLU A 374 7.08 -12.29 -12.16
N ARG A 375 6.16 -13.27 -12.21
CA ARG A 375 5.12 -13.33 -13.24
C ARG A 375 3.96 -12.41 -12.87
N PHE A 376 3.28 -11.88 -13.88
CA PHE A 376 2.08 -11.08 -13.64
C PHE A 376 0.96 -11.92 -13.05
N VAL A 377 0.47 -11.48 -11.90
CA VAL A 377 -0.69 -12.08 -11.24
C VAL A 377 -1.95 -11.46 -11.81
N LYS A 378 -2.95 -12.27 -12.17
CA LYS A 378 -4.28 -11.76 -12.51
C LYS A 378 -5.13 -11.58 -11.24
N LEU A 379 -5.57 -10.35 -11.00
CA LEU A 379 -6.52 -10.00 -9.95
C LEU A 379 -7.92 -9.88 -10.56
N ASN A 380 -8.81 -10.80 -10.19
CA ASN A 380 -10.17 -10.83 -10.72
C ASN A 380 -11.09 -9.80 -10.05
N ASP A 381 -10.75 -9.36 -8.83
CA ASP A 381 -11.41 -8.25 -8.14
C ASP A 381 -10.57 -6.99 -8.25
N THR A 382 -11.20 -5.90 -8.67
CA THR A 382 -10.57 -4.59 -8.85
C THR A 382 -10.68 -3.71 -7.59
N ASN A 383 -11.44 -4.13 -6.58
CA ASN A 383 -11.55 -3.44 -5.30
C ASN A 383 -10.29 -3.66 -4.47
N MET A 384 -9.43 -2.65 -4.49
CA MET A 384 -8.20 -2.61 -3.73
C MET A 384 -7.88 -1.19 -3.27
N LEU A 385 -7.16 -1.10 -2.17
CA LEU A 385 -6.68 0.13 -1.56
C LEU A 385 -5.25 -0.12 -1.06
N ILE A 386 -4.27 0.47 -1.75
CA ILE A 386 -2.85 0.36 -1.41
C ILE A 386 -2.35 1.76 -1.09
N SER A 387 -1.81 1.94 0.11
CA SER A 387 -1.19 3.20 0.52
C SER A 387 0.32 3.06 0.53
N ILE A 388 1.00 4.05 -0.04
CA ILE A 388 2.46 4.20 -0.07
C ILE A 388 2.80 5.44 0.74
N ILE A 389 3.84 5.37 1.56
CA ILE A 389 4.41 6.51 2.28
C ILE A 389 5.71 6.92 1.62
N ILE A 390 5.91 8.22 1.44
CA ILE A 390 7.13 8.83 0.91
C ILE A 390 7.64 9.82 1.94
N ARG A 391 8.95 9.83 2.21
CA ARG A 391 9.60 10.83 3.07
C ARG A 391 10.93 11.27 2.48
N GLN A 392 11.42 12.43 2.90
CA GLN A 392 12.83 12.76 2.73
C GLN A 392 13.67 12.01 3.77
N LYS A 393 14.79 11.46 3.32
CA LYS A 393 15.83 10.90 4.18
C LYS A 393 16.40 12.03 5.04
N GLN A 394 16.54 11.75 6.33
CA GLN A 394 17.15 12.66 7.30
C GLN A 394 18.66 12.73 7.13
#